data_AF-A0A151WIT9-F1
#
_entry.id   AF-A0A151WIT9-F1
#
_cell.length_a   1.000
_cell.length_b   1.000
_cell.length_c   1.000
_cell.angle_alpha   90.00
_cell.angle_beta   90.00
_cell.angle_gamma   90.00
#
_symmetry.space_group_name_H-M   'P 1'
#
loop_
_entity.id
_entity.type
_entity.pdbx_description
1 polymer ?
#
loop_
_entity_poly.entity_id
_entity_poly.type
_entity_poly.pdbx_seq_one_letter_code
_entity_poly.pdbx_strand_id
1 'polypeptide(L)'
;MSKSWSILSRAVRSKTYISSLSLTGIPKSSLYFRIDKSGFKTPRYQNTYRLEACKPFKSEVVDMILIDVMQDYLADLKYQSQVCMQICQRMSEEVRDKICREFYDR
;
A
#
# COMPACT_ATOMS: atom_id res chain seq x y z
N MET A 1 -35.66 -44.21 -6.61
CA MET A 1 -34.84 -43.17 -5.95
C MET A 1 -33.74 -43.85 -5.16
N SER A 2 -32.48 -43.70 -5.58
CA SER A 2 -31.27 -43.62 -4.73
C SER A 2 -30.02 -43.85 -5.61
N LYS A 3 -29.33 -42.76 -5.96
CA LYS A 3 -27.98 -42.82 -6.53
C LYS A 3 -27.01 -42.99 -5.36
N SER A 4 -26.57 -44.20 -5.08
CA SER A 4 -25.46 -44.45 -4.15
C SER A 4 -24.16 -44.40 -4.93
N TRP A 5 -23.34 -43.39 -4.67
CA TRP A 5 -21.97 -43.31 -5.14
C TRP A 5 -21.08 -43.92 -4.05
N SER A 6 -20.62 -45.16 -4.24
CA SER A 6 -19.58 -45.74 -3.40
C SER A 6 -18.21 -45.44 -4.01
N ILE A 7 -17.51 -44.52 -3.35
CA ILE A 7 -16.10 -44.22 -3.55
C ILE A 7 -15.30 -45.45 -3.10
N LEU A 8 -14.67 -46.15 -4.04
CA LEU A 8 -13.65 -47.14 -3.74
C LEU A 8 -12.28 -46.54 -4.01
N SER A 9 -11.66 -46.11 -2.92
CA SER A 9 -10.27 -45.76 -2.79
C SER A 9 -9.34 -46.88 -3.26
N ARG A 10 -8.49 -46.59 -4.24
CA ARG A 10 -7.23 -47.32 -4.45
C ARG A 10 -6.08 -46.33 -4.44
N ALA A 11 -5.50 -46.13 -3.25
CA ALA A 11 -4.24 -45.41 -3.12
C ALA A 11 -3.11 -46.24 -3.76
N VAL A 12 -2.58 -45.77 -4.89
CA VAL A 12 -1.27 -46.20 -5.38
C VAL A 12 -0.31 -45.05 -5.06
N ARG A 13 0.50 -45.26 -4.03
CA ARG A 13 1.66 -44.42 -3.74
C ARG A 13 2.60 -44.46 -4.95
N SER A 14 2.73 -43.36 -5.68
CA SER A 14 3.99 -43.04 -6.35
C SER A 14 4.63 -41.88 -5.60
N LYS A 15 5.57 -42.26 -4.72
CA LYS A 15 6.52 -41.34 -4.11
C LYS A 15 7.41 -40.85 -5.24
N THR A 16 7.09 -39.70 -5.84
CA THR A 16 7.99 -39.06 -6.80
C THR A 16 9.22 -38.61 -6.03
N TYR A 17 10.26 -39.43 -6.09
CA TYR A 17 11.62 -39.01 -5.82
C TYR A 17 11.91 -37.88 -6.81
N ILE A 18 11.83 -36.64 -6.33
CA ILE A 18 12.56 -35.53 -6.93
C ILE A 18 14.03 -35.87 -6.73
N SER A 19 14.62 -36.52 -7.73
CA SER A 19 16.05 -36.67 -7.83
C SER A 19 16.65 -35.26 -7.85
N SER A 20 17.39 -34.94 -6.80
CA SER A 20 18.22 -33.77 -6.71
C SER A 20 19.37 -33.88 -7.72
N LEU A 21 19.09 -33.65 -9.00
CA LEU A 21 20.11 -33.37 -9.99
C LEU A 21 20.35 -31.87 -9.96
N SER A 22 21.27 -31.45 -9.12
CA SER A 22 21.95 -30.17 -9.24
C SER A 22 22.76 -30.19 -10.55
N LEU A 23 22.12 -29.82 -11.66
CA LEU A 23 22.81 -29.54 -12.91
C LEU A 23 23.55 -28.21 -12.74
N THR A 24 24.83 -28.32 -12.40
CA THR A 24 25.82 -27.24 -12.43
C THR A 24 25.88 -26.65 -13.84
N GLY A 25 25.28 -25.48 -14.05
CA GLY A 25 25.44 -24.77 -15.32
C GLY A 25 24.36 -23.77 -15.73
N ILE A 26 23.26 -23.61 -14.99
CA ILE A 26 22.29 -22.56 -15.32
C ILE A 26 22.87 -21.23 -14.77
N PRO A 27 23.32 -20.28 -15.62
CA PRO A 27 23.69 -18.98 -15.12
C PRO A 27 22.45 -18.43 -14.44
N LYS A 28 22.59 -17.95 -13.20
CA LYS A 28 21.53 -17.26 -12.45
C LYS A 28 20.95 -16.18 -13.36
N SER A 29 19.91 -16.50 -14.12
CA SER A 29 19.30 -15.57 -15.05
C SER A 29 18.61 -14.57 -14.15
N SER A 30 19.13 -13.36 -14.10
CA SER A 30 18.52 -12.30 -13.34
C SER A 30 17.07 -12.19 -13.79
N LEU A 31 16.12 -12.40 -12.88
CA LEU A 31 14.68 -12.41 -13.16
C LEU A 31 14.17 -11.10 -13.80
N TYR A 32 15.00 -10.06 -13.73
CA TYR A 32 14.77 -8.70 -14.20
C TYR A 32 15.02 -8.47 -15.71
N PHE A 33 15.59 -9.44 -16.44
CA PHE A 33 15.93 -9.26 -17.85
C PHE A 33 15.43 -10.42 -18.72
N ARG A 34 14.87 -10.12 -19.89
CA ARG A 34 14.67 -11.11 -20.95
C ARG A 34 15.95 -11.15 -21.80
N ILE A 35 16.39 -12.35 -22.13
CA ILE A 35 17.47 -12.56 -23.09
C ILE A 35 16.79 -12.69 -24.46
N ASP A 36 17.10 -11.80 -25.38
CA ASP A 36 16.63 -11.91 -26.77
C ASP A 36 17.46 -12.94 -27.56
N LYS A 37 17.04 -13.26 -28.79
CA LYS A 37 17.74 -14.25 -29.64
C LYS A 37 19.17 -13.81 -30.04
N SER A 38 19.48 -12.52 -29.96
CA SER A 38 20.80 -11.92 -30.17
C SER A 38 21.65 -11.86 -28.89
N GLY A 39 21.13 -12.31 -27.75
CA GLY A 39 21.84 -12.30 -26.46
C GLY A 39 21.84 -10.93 -25.76
N PHE A 40 21.12 -9.93 -26.28
CA PHE A 40 20.98 -8.65 -25.58
C PHE A 40 20.02 -8.80 -24.39
N LYS A 41 20.40 -8.19 -23.27
CA LYS A 41 19.60 -8.17 -22.05
C LYS A 41 18.60 -7.01 -22.14
N THR A 42 17.36 -7.33 -22.50
CA THR A 42 16.26 -6.35 -22.49
C THR A 42 15.68 -6.28 -21.08
N PRO A 43 15.64 -5.11 -20.42
CA PRO A 43 15.01 -4.97 -19.12
C PRO A 43 13.54 -5.41 -19.24
N ARG A 44 13.10 -6.31 -18.36
CA ARG A 44 11.66 -6.53 -18.19
C ARG A 44 11.13 -5.24 -17.60
N TYR A 45 10.32 -4.51 -18.35
CA TYR A 45 9.50 -3.42 -17.84
C TYR A 45 8.59 -3.99 -16.74
N GLN A 46 9.13 -4.11 -15.53
CA GLN A 46 8.36 -4.34 -14.33
C GLN A 46 7.91 -2.97 -13.86
N ASN A 47 6.60 -2.83 -13.68
CA ASN A 47 6.02 -1.65 -13.08
C ASN A 47 6.69 -1.41 -11.72
N THR A 48 7.31 -0.24 -11.56
CA THR A 48 7.90 0.22 -10.28
C THR A 48 6.86 0.87 -9.37
N TYR A 49 5.57 0.71 -9.66
CA TYR A 49 4.49 1.25 -8.83
C TYR A 49 4.57 0.62 -7.44
N ARG A 50 4.63 1.47 -6.43
CA ARG A 50 4.51 1.04 -5.04
C ARG A 50 3.03 0.79 -4.75
N LEU A 51 2.72 -0.38 -4.18
CA LEU A 51 1.36 -0.72 -3.78
C LEU A 51 0.99 -0.06 -2.45
N GLU A 52 1.97 0.11 -1.58
CA GLU A 52 1.80 0.72 -0.26
C GLU A 52 2.35 2.14 -0.23
N ALA A 53 1.67 2.99 0.54
CA ALA A 53 2.13 4.34 0.86
C ALA A 53 3.46 4.30 1.64
N CYS A 54 4.40 5.17 1.29
CA CYS A 54 5.64 5.33 2.05
C CYS A 54 5.43 6.16 3.30
N LYS A 55 4.56 7.18 3.21
CA LYS A 55 4.10 7.98 4.34
C LYS A 55 2.58 7.87 4.47
N PRO A 56 2.06 6.82 5.12
CA PRO A 56 0.62 6.65 5.28
C PRO A 56 0.02 7.79 6.12
N PHE A 57 -1.25 8.08 5.87
CA PHE A 57 -2.02 9.05 6.63
C PHE A 57 -2.14 8.62 8.10
N LYS A 58 -1.70 9.49 9.02
CA LYS A 58 -1.77 9.24 10.46
C LYS A 58 -2.89 10.09 11.08
N SER A 59 -4.04 9.46 11.35
CA SER A 59 -5.20 10.15 11.92
C SER A 59 -4.87 10.84 13.24
N GLU A 60 -4.12 10.18 14.11
CA GLU A 60 -3.73 10.71 15.43
C GLU A 60 -3.00 12.05 15.32
N VAL A 61 -2.08 12.18 14.37
CA VAL A 61 -1.32 13.43 14.15
C VAL A 61 -2.24 14.53 13.64
N VAL A 62 -3.17 14.18 12.74
CA VAL A 62 -4.14 15.14 12.20
C VAL A 62 -5.13 15.61 13.25
N ASP A 63 -5.57 14.72 14.14
CA ASP A 63 -6.44 15.07 15.27
C ASP A 63 -5.74 16.05 16.20
N MET A 64 -4.44 15.84 16.51
CA MET A 64 -3.66 16.78 17.30
C MET A 64 -3.52 18.14 16.61
N ILE A 65 -3.23 18.17 15.30
CA ILE A 65 -3.19 19.42 14.52
C ILE A 65 -4.52 20.17 14.61
N LEU A 66 -5.64 19.45 14.51
CA LEU A 66 -6.97 20.03 14.57
C LEU A 66 -7.25 20.61 15.96
N ILE A 67 -6.95 19.87 17.03
CA ILE A 67 -7.10 20.34 18.40
C ILE A 67 -6.26 21.60 18.64
N ASP A 68 -5.00 21.60 18.22
CA ASP A 68 -4.08 22.74 18.39
C ASP A 68 -4.62 23.99 17.68
N VAL A 69 -5.01 23.87 16.40
CA VAL A 69 -5.59 25.01 15.66
C VAL A 69 -6.89 25.48 16.30
N MET A 70 -7.76 24.57 16.75
CA MET A 70 -8.99 24.96 17.42
C MET A 70 -8.71 25.71 18.72
N GLN A 71 -7.76 25.25 19.53
CA GLN A 71 -7.38 25.93 20.77
C GLN A 71 -6.79 27.31 20.49
N ASP A 72 -5.89 27.44 19.52
CA ASP A 72 -5.25 28.71 19.14
C ASP A 72 -6.28 29.78 18.75
N TYR A 73 -7.32 29.40 18.00
CA TYR A 73 -8.33 30.35 17.53
C TYR A 73 -9.47 30.58 18.51
N LEU A 74 -9.84 29.57 19.31
CA LEU A 74 -11.06 29.60 20.12
C LEU A 74 -10.83 29.89 21.61
N ALA A 75 -9.60 29.75 22.14
CA ALA A 75 -9.33 29.87 23.57
C ALA A 75 -9.86 31.17 24.20
N ASP A 76 -9.66 32.31 23.52
CA ASP A 76 -10.06 33.63 24.02
C ASP A 76 -11.23 34.25 23.23
N LEU A 77 -11.84 33.48 22.32
CA LEU A 77 -12.83 34.01 21.41
C LEU A 77 -14.23 33.99 22.02
N LYS A 78 -14.89 35.15 22.04
CA LYS A 78 -16.34 35.25 22.29
C LYS A 78 -17.10 35.14 20.98
N TYR A 79 -18.19 34.37 20.99
CA TYR A 79 -19.00 34.15 19.80
C TYR A 79 -19.58 35.46 19.26
N GLN A 80 -19.29 35.74 17.99
CA GLN A 80 -19.84 36.87 17.22
C GLN A 80 -20.24 36.38 15.83
N SER A 81 -21.54 36.41 15.53
CA SER A 81 -22.09 35.83 14.29
C SER A 81 -21.52 36.45 13.01
N GLN A 82 -21.19 37.74 13.04
CA GLN A 82 -20.67 38.49 11.89
C GLN A 82 -19.26 38.05 11.48
N VAL A 83 -18.44 37.63 12.45
CA VAL A 83 -17.01 37.32 12.25
C VAL A 83 -16.75 35.81 12.23
N CYS A 84 -17.65 35.02 12.83
CA CYS A 84 -17.53 33.56 12.95
C CYS A 84 -17.25 32.87 11.61
N MET A 85 -17.95 33.28 10.53
CA MET A 85 -17.74 32.70 9.20
C MET A 85 -16.30 32.89 8.69
N GLN A 86 -15.74 34.08 8.87
CA GLN A 86 -14.36 34.37 8.44
C GLN A 86 -13.35 33.61 9.29
N ILE A 87 -13.61 33.47 10.59
CA ILE A 87 -12.77 32.69 11.50
C ILE A 87 -12.77 31.21 11.09
N CYS A 88 -13.94 30.63 10.87
CA CYS A 88 -14.06 29.24 10.41
C CYS A 88 -13.34 28.99 9.08
N GLN A 89 -13.42 29.96 8.15
CA GLN A 89 -12.69 29.87 6.89
C GLN A 89 -11.17 29.85 7.13
N ARG A 90 -10.64 30.79 7.92
CA ARG A 90 -9.21 30.85 8.25
C ARG A 90 -8.73 29.61 9.00
N MET A 91 -9.51 29.13 9.98
CA MET A 91 -9.23 27.88 10.70
C MET A 91 -9.14 26.70 9.74
N SER A 92 -10.09 26.58 8.79
CA SER A 92 -10.11 25.49 7.81
C SER A 92 -8.91 25.56 6.86
N GLU A 93 -8.54 26.76 6.42
CA GLU A 93 -7.36 26.99 5.59
C GLU A 93 -6.08 26.60 6.34
N GLU A 94 -5.95 26.98 7.61
CA GLU A 94 -4.77 26.66 8.42
C GLU A 94 -4.65 25.16 8.73
N VAL A 95 -5.76 24.50 9.09
CA VAL A 95 -5.78 23.03 9.28
C VAL A 95 -5.33 22.34 8.01
N ARG A 96 -5.88 22.72 6.85
CA ARG A 96 -5.48 22.16 5.55
C ARG A 96 -4.00 22.38 5.29
N ASP A 97 -3.50 23.59 5.50
CA ASP A 97 -2.11 23.94 5.21
C ASP A 97 -1.14 23.18 6.13
N LYS A 98 -1.46 23.01 7.42
CA LYS A 98 -0.70 22.19 8.37
C LYS A 98 -0.70 20.71 7.95
N ILE A 99 -1.84 20.15 7.55
CA ILE A 99 -1.93 18.76 7.06
C ILE A 99 -1.14 18.58 5.76
N CYS A 100 -1.21 19.53 4.82
CA CYS A 100 -0.47 19.45 3.55
C CYS A 100 1.05 19.48 3.77
N ARG A 101 1.55 20.20 4.78
CA ARG A 101 2.97 20.21 5.15
C ARG A 101 3.47 18.88 5.69
N GLU A 102 2.57 17.99 6.11
CA GLU A 102 2.96 16.64 6.49
C GLU A 102 3.24 15.73 5.29
N PHE A 103 2.97 16.13 4.04
CA PHE A 103 3.33 15.33 2.85
C PHE A 103 2.91 13.86 2.94
N TYR A 104 1.71 13.58 3.46
CA TYR A 104 1.16 12.24 3.44
C TYR A 104 1.00 11.74 2.00
N ASP A 105 1.28 10.46 1.80
CA ASP A 105 0.98 9.78 0.54
C ASP A 105 -0.54 9.55 0.41
N ARG A 106 -0.98 9.38 -0.84
CA ARG A 106 -2.38 9.30 -1.27
C ARG A 106 -3.20 8.21 -0.56
#